data_AF-A0A7L3EW46-F1
#
_entry.id   AF-A0A7L3EW46-F1
#
_cell.length_a   1.000
_cell.length_b   1.000
_cell.length_c   1.000
_cell.angle_alpha   90.00
_cell.angle_beta   90.00
_cell.angle_gamma   90.00
#
_symmetry.space_group_name_H-M   'P 1'
#
loop_
_entity.id
_entity.type
_entity.pdbx_description
1 polymer ?
#
loop_
_entity_poly.entity_id
_entity_poly.type
_entity_poly.pdbx_seq_one_letter_code
_entity_poly.pdbx_strand_id
1 'polypeptide(L)'
;MALSDLLYPDIPKRKQELIHLHQELLDCMSTNFHATNELVGVLNEHLGCTISPIEMRESSTVRENCEIIIQVMSEIQHQVQKIGSDMKEKLEPVLYQKLYDIKEPELEKIAIAQRVFSIIFGEATSTA
;
A
#
# COMPACT_ATOMS: atom_id res chain seq x y z
N MET A 1 -22.39 -27.05 34.19
CA MET A 1 -20.98 -26.75 34.50
C MET A 1 -20.17 -28.01 34.32
N ALA A 2 -19.05 -27.96 33.61
CA ALA A 2 -18.18 -29.13 33.49
C ALA A 2 -17.41 -29.34 34.81
N LEU A 3 -17.09 -30.59 35.15
CA LEU A 3 -16.35 -30.91 36.38
C LEU A 3 -14.96 -30.24 36.41
N SER A 4 -14.36 -30.03 35.23
CA SER A 4 -13.12 -29.27 35.07
C SER A 4 -13.22 -27.83 35.56
N ASP A 5 -14.38 -27.19 35.38
CA ASP A 5 -14.58 -25.78 35.74
C ASP A 5 -14.75 -25.63 37.26
N LEU A 6 -15.22 -26.68 37.94
CA LEU A 6 -15.31 -26.73 39.41
C LEU A 6 -13.94 -26.97 40.06
N LEU A 7 -13.13 -27.86 39.47
CA LEU A 7 -11.79 -28.19 39.97
C LEU A 7 -10.75 -27.12 39.63
N TYR A 8 -10.97 -26.36 38.56
CA TYR A 8 -10.06 -25.32 38.09
C TYR A 8 -10.82 -24.06 37.66
N PRO A 9 -11.33 -23.27 38.63
CA PRO A 9 -12.23 -22.15 38.36
C PRO A 9 -11.61 -21.04 37.50
N ASP A 10 -10.28 -20.93 37.47
CA ASP A 10 -9.57 -19.93 36.65
C ASP A 10 -9.36 -20.36 35.19
N ILE A 11 -9.49 -21.65 34.86
CA ILE A 11 -9.20 -22.15 33.49
C ILE A 11 -10.14 -21.55 32.44
N PRO A 12 -11.47 -21.45 32.65
CA PRO A 12 -12.37 -20.82 31.69
C PRO A 12 -11.96 -19.37 31.39
N LYS A 13 -11.61 -18.59 32.41
CA LYS A 13 -11.17 -17.20 32.27
C LYS A 13 -9.88 -17.11 31.45
N ARG A 14 -8.87 -17.92 31.77
CA ARG A 14 -7.60 -17.96 31.02
C ARG A 14 -7.78 -18.37 29.56
N LYS A 15 -8.69 -19.32 29.28
CA LYS A 15 -9.02 -19.71 27.90
C LYS A 15 -9.65 -18.54 27.13
N GLN A 16 -10.56 -17.82 27.77
CA GLN A 16 -11.21 -16.66 27.16
C GLN A 16 -10.20 -15.54 26.87
N GLU A 17 -9.29 -15.26 27.81
CA GLU A 17 -8.20 -14.29 27.61
C GLU A 17 -7.30 -14.69 26.43
N LEU A 18 -6.93 -15.97 26.31
CA LEU A 18 -6.13 -16.46 25.19
C LEU A 18 -6.85 -16.33 23.84
N ILE A 19 -8.15 -16.66 23.79
CA ILE A 19 -8.97 -16.50 22.59
C ILE A 19 -9.03 -15.02 22.19
N HIS A 20 -9.19 -14.12 23.16
CA HIS A 20 -9.21 -12.68 22.90
C HIS A 20 -7.89 -12.18 22.31
N LEU A 21 -6.76 -12.55 22.91
CA LEU A 21 -5.44 -12.20 22.38
C LEU A 21 -5.19 -12.75 20.98
N HIS A 22 -5.68 -13.97 20.70
CA HIS A 22 -5.60 -14.54 19.36
C HIS A 22 -6.43 -13.76 18.35
N GLN A 23 -7.65 -13.35 18.72
CA GLN A 23 -8.50 -12.53 17.88
C GLN A 23 -7.86 -11.16 17.59
N GLU A 24 -7.30 -10.49 18.60
CA GLU A 24 -6.59 -9.22 18.40
C GLU A 24 -5.42 -9.36 17.41
N LEU A 25 -4.69 -10.47 17.45
CA LEU A 25 -3.63 -10.76 16.50
C LEU A 25 -4.16 -10.92 15.07
N LEU A 26 -5.29 -11.63 14.89
CA LEU A 26 -5.94 -11.78 13.59
C LEU A 26 -6.47 -10.44 13.06
N ASP A 27 -7.07 -9.62 13.92
CA ASP A 27 -7.58 -8.30 13.56
C ASP A 27 -6.46 -7.35 13.14
N CYS A 28 -5.31 -7.39 13.85
CA CYS A 28 -4.11 -6.66 13.44
C CYS A 28 -3.60 -7.13 12.07
N MET A 29 -3.60 -8.43 11.81
CA MET A 29 -3.19 -8.96 10.51
C MET A 29 -4.15 -8.50 9.41
N SER A 30 -5.46 -8.64 9.62
CA SER A 30 -6.51 -8.21 8.70
C SER A 30 -6.38 -6.72 8.33
N THR A 31 -6.12 -5.87 9.33
CA THR A 31 -5.89 -4.43 9.12
C THR A 31 -4.70 -4.16 8.18
N ASN A 32 -3.62 -4.94 8.28
CA ASN A 32 -2.47 -4.80 7.39
C ASN A 32 -2.79 -5.25 5.95
N PHE A 33 -3.57 -6.31 5.75
CA PHE A 33 -4.06 -6.70 4.42
C PHE A 33 -4.94 -5.61 3.81
N HIS A 34 -5.85 -5.04 4.61
CA HIS A 34 -6.72 -3.95 4.16
C HIS A 34 -5.91 -2.73 3.71
N ALA A 35 -5.02 -2.22 4.57
CA ALA A 35 -4.17 -1.08 4.22
C ALA A 35 -3.29 -1.34 2.99
N THR A 36 -2.78 -2.57 2.84
CA THR A 36 -2.01 -2.96 1.65
C THR A 36 -2.88 -2.92 0.39
N ASN A 37 -4.12 -3.40 0.46
CA ASN A 37 -5.06 -3.36 -0.65
C ASN A 37 -5.53 -1.93 -0.99
N GLU A 38 -5.69 -1.06 0.01
CA GLU A 38 -5.98 0.36 -0.24
C GLU A 38 -4.83 1.01 -1.02
N LEU A 39 -3.58 0.75 -0.63
CA LEU A 39 -2.41 1.21 -1.38
C LEU A 39 -2.37 0.65 -2.80
N VAL A 40 -2.64 -0.65 -2.97
CA VAL A 40 -2.77 -1.28 -4.30
C VAL A 40 -3.84 -0.58 -5.14
N GLY A 41 -5.00 -0.28 -4.56
CA GLY A 41 -6.09 0.45 -5.21
C GLY A 41 -5.65 1.82 -5.73
N VAL A 42 -5.03 2.62 -4.86
CA VAL A 42 -4.49 3.95 -5.21
C VAL A 42 -3.48 3.87 -6.35
N LEU A 43 -2.56 2.91 -6.31
CA LEU A 43 -1.54 2.74 -7.35
C LEU A 43 -2.15 2.30 -8.69
N ASN A 44 -3.09 1.37 -8.66
CA ASN A 44 -3.77 0.92 -9.88
C ASN A 44 -4.61 2.03 -10.50
N GLU A 45 -5.37 2.78 -9.68
CA GLU A 45 -6.27 3.84 -10.14
C GLU A 45 -5.51 5.06 -10.68
N HIS A 46 -4.49 5.53 -9.95
CA HIS A 46 -3.87 6.81 -10.26
C HIS A 46 -2.53 6.72 -10.99
N LEU A 47 -1.83 5.58 -10.87
CA LEU A 47 -0.54 5.37 -11.53
C LEU A 47 -0.60 4.32 -12.64
N GLY A 48 -1.78 3.77 -12.93
CA GLY A 48 -1.96 2.78 -14.00
C GLY A 48 -1.25 1.46 -13.73
N CYS A 49 -0.95 1.15 -12.46
CA CYS A 49 -0.40 -0.15 -12.07
C CYS A 49 -1.41 -1.28 -12.28
N THR A 50 -0.92 -2.51 -12.33
CA THR A 50 -1.75 -3.72 -12.40
C THR A 50 -1.35 -4.72 -11.32
N ILE A 51 -1.49 -4.30 -10.05
CA ILE A 51 -1.17 -5.13 -8.89
C ILE A 51 -2.46 -5.79 -8.39
N SER A 52 -2.45 -7.10 -8.19
CA SER A 52 -3.62 -7.82 -7.67
C SER A 52 -3.79 -7.55 -6.16
N PRO A 53 -5.02 -7.32 -5.68
CA PRO A 53 -5.29 -7.29 -4.25
C PRO A 53 -5.05 -8.68 -3.63
N ILE A 54 -4.74 -8.68 -2.34
CA ILE A 54 -4.46 -9.88 -1.56
C ILE A 54 -5.53 -10.15 -0.51
N GLU A 55 -5.64 -11.41 -0.11
CA GLU A 55 -6.58 -11.85 0.91
C GLU A 55 -5.83 -12.61 2.00
N MET A 56 -6.19 -12.33 3.25
CA MET A 56 -5.65 -13.05 4.40
C MET A 56 -6.13 -14.50 4.39
N ARG A 57 -5.24 -15.42 4.72
CA ARG A 57 -5.55 -16.84 4.86
C ARG A 57 -5.67 -17.18 6.34
N GLU A 58 -6.89 -17.23 6.85
CA GLU A 58 -7.15 -17.50 8.28
C GLU A 58 -6.58 -18.84 8.77
N SER A 59 -6.54 -19.85 7.90
CA SER A 59 -5.97 -21.16 8.20
C SER A 59 -4.44 -21.22 8.13
N SER A 60 -3.79 -20.16 7.63
CA SER A 60 -2.35 -20.08 7.49
C SER A 60 -1.70 -19.50 8.73
N THR A 61 -0.41 -19.79 8.90
CA THR A 61 0.40 -19.18 9.95
C THR A 61 0.52 -17.68 9.77
N VAL A 62 0.83 -16.98 10.86
CA VAL A 62 1.17 -15.55 10.85
C VAL A 62 2.29 -15.27 9.84
N ARG A 63 3.31 -16.13 9.80
CA ARG A 63 4.46 -15.99 8.91
C ARG A 63 4.05 -16.05 7.44
N GLU A 64 3.26 -17.03 7.04
CA GLU A 64 2.80 -17.18 5.65
C GLU A 64 1.95 -15.96 5.22
N ASN A 65 1.10 -15.45 6.11
CA ASN A 65 0.34 -14.23 5.84
C ASN A 65 1.25 -12.99 5.70
N CYS A 66 2.27 -12.85 6.55
CA CYS A 66 3.28 -11.80 6.40
C CYS A 66 4.04 -11.91 5.08
N GLU A 67 4.41 -13.13 4.66
CA GLU A 67 5.13 -13.36 3.39
C GLU A 67 4.29 -12.90 2.19
N ILE A 68 2.97 -13.08 2.20
CA ILE A 68 2.06 -12.55 1.16
C ILE A 68 2.12 -11.02 1.12
N ILE A 69 2.02 -10.34 2.27
CA ILE A 69 2.11 -8.87 2.34
C ILE A 69 3.48 -8.39 1.83
N ILE A 70 4.57 -9.02 2.27
CA ILE A 70 5.94 -8.66 1.87
C ILE A 70 6.12 -8.79 0.35
N GLN A 71 5.55 -9.84 -0.25
CA GLN A 71 5.61 -10.04 -1.70
C GLN A 71 4.92 -8.90 -2.45
N VAL A 72 3.71 -8.50 -2.02
CA VAL A 72 3.00 -7.37 -2.63
C VAL A 72 3.75 -6.05 -2.40
N MET A 73 4.30 -5.83 -1.21
CA MET A 73 5.10 -4.63 -0.94
C MET A 73 6.33 -4.55 -1.84
N SER A 74 6.96 -5.69 -2.13
CA SER A 74 8.09 -5.76 -3.07
C SER A 74 7.66 -5.43 -4.50
N GLU A 75 6.49 -5.91 -4.94
CA GLU A 75 5.91 -5.56 -6.25
C GLU A 75 5.56 -4.07 -6.33
N ILE A 76 4.93 -3.51 -5.29
CA ILE A 76 4.65 -2.08 -5.18
C ILE A 76 5.94 -1.26 -5.33
N GLN A 77 6.99 -1.64 -4.61
CA GLN A 77 8.28 -0.95 -4.68
C GLN A 77 8.84 -0.98 -6.12
N HIS A 78 8.77 -2.12 -6.79
CA HIS A 78 9.23 -2.27 -8.17
C HIS A 78 8.44 -1.39 -9.14
N GLN A 79 7.10 -1.36 -9.03
CA GLN A 79 6.25 -0.53 -9.88
C GLN A 79 6.55 0.97 -9.69
N VAL A 80 6.67 1.43 -8.45
CA VAL A 80 7.00 2.84 -8.13
C VAL A 80 8.38 3.21 -8.68
N GLN A 81 9.38 2.33 -8.56
CA GLN A 81 10.71 2.55 -9.12
C GLN A 81 10.70 2.63 -10.64
N LYS A 82 9.91 1.77 -11.29
CA LYS A 82 9.74 1.78 -12.75
C LYS A 82 9.13 3.10 -13.21
N ILE A 83 8.02 3.53 -12.58
CA ILE A 83 7.37 4.82 -12.90
C ILE A 83 8.35 5.98 -12.74
N GLY A 84 9.10 6.03 -11.63
CA GLY A 84 10.09 7.07 -11.40
C GLY A 84 11.21 7.06 -12.45
N SER A 85 11.66 5.88 -12.88
CA SER A 85 12.66 5.72 -13.92
C SER A 85 12.14 6.17 -15.28
N ASP A 86 10.93 5.75 -15.67
CA ASP A 86 10.27 6.14 -16.91
C ASP A 86 10.06 7.67 -16.97
N MET A 87 9.68 8.29 -15.85
CA MET A 87 9.58 9.75 -15.73
C MET A 87 10.95 10.43 -15.89
N LYS A 88 12.01 9.88 -15.26
CA LYS A 88 13.37 10.42 -15.35
C LYS A 88 13.94 10.33 -16.76
N GLU A 89 13.60 9.30 -17.52
CA GLU A 89 14.02 9.17 -18.93
C GLU A 89 13.32 10.16 -19.84
N LYS A 90 12.02 10.42 -19.60
CA LYS A 90 11.22 11.34 -20.42
C LYS A 90 11.46 12.81 -20.10
N LEU A 91 11.75 13.14 -18.84
CA LEU A 91 11.91 14.52 -18.38
C LEU A 91 13.37 14.97 -18.45
N GLU A 92 13.59 16.23 -18.82
CA GLU A 92 14.90 16.85 -18.70
C GLU A 92 15.38 16.79 -17.22
N PRO A 93 16.68 16.54 -16.94
CA PRO A 93 17.17 16.34 -15.57
C PRO A 93 16.81 17.46 -14.59
N VAL A 94 16.85 18.71 -15.07
CA VAL A 94 16.49 19.90 -14.28
C VAL A 94 15.00 19.92 -13.93
N LEU A 95 14.13 19.51 -14.86
CA LEU A 95 12.69 19.47 -14.66
C LEU A 95 12.29 18.33 -13.72
N TYR A 96 12.92 17.16 -13.85
CA TYR A 96 12.74 16.05 -12.91
C TYR A 96 13.17 16.43 -11.49
N GLN A 97 14.29 17.15 -11.34
CA GLN A 97 14.77 17.59 -10.04
C GLN A 97 13.83 18.60 -9.35
N LYS A 98 13.20 19.49 -10.13
CA LYS A 98 12.18 20.42 -9.62
C LYS A 98 10.96 19.71 -9.03
N LEU A 99 10.58 18.53 -9.55
CA LEU A 99 9.46 17.74 -9.02
C LEU A 99 9.73 17.17 -7.62
N TYR A 100 10.98 16.91 -7.27
CA TYR A 100 11.34 16.32 -5.99
C TYR A 100 11.28 17.31 -4.83
N ASP A 101 11.55 18.60 -5.10
CA ASP A 101 11.62 19.66 -4.09
C ASP A 101 11.12 20.98 -4.69
N ILE A 102 9.80 21.10 -4.85
CA ILE A 102 9.16 22.27 -5.47
C ILE A 102 9.21 23.46 -4.49
N LYS A 103 10.25 24.28 -4.62
CA LYS A 103 10.48 25.51 -3.85
C LYS A 103 9.98 26.77 -4.55
N GLU A 104 9.56 26.63 -5.80
CA GLU A 104 9.11 27.72 -6.65
C GLU A 104 7.78 28.34 -6.16
N PRO A 105 7.52 29.63 -6.47
CA PRO A 105 6.23 30.28 -6.23
C PRO A 105 5.07 29.54 -6.91
N GLU A 106 3.85 29.71 -6.39
CA GLU A 106 2.65 28.95 -6.80
C GLU A 106 2.38 28.93 -8.32
N LEU A 107 2.54 30.08 -8.99
CA LEU A 107 2.41 30.17 -10.45
C LEU A 107 3.44 29.34 -11.21
N GLU A 108 4.68 29.29 -10.72
CA GLU A 108 5.74 28.47 -11.30
C GLU A 108 5.50 26.98 -11.05
N LYS A 109 4.88 26.60 -9.92
CA LYS A 109 4.46 25.20 -9.66
C LYS A 109 3.47 24.72 -10.71
N ILE A 110 2.48 25.56 -11.04
CA ILE A 110 1.48 25.26 -12.08
C ILE A 110 2.15 25.10 -13.43
N ALA A 111 3.07 26.01 -13.80
CA ALA A 111 3.80 25.94 -15.07
C ALA A 111 4.69 24.68 -15.17
N ILE A 112 5.37 24.31 -14.08
CA ILE A 112 6.16 23.08 -14.00
C ILE A 112 5.25 21.85 -14.18
N ALA A 113 4.13 21.79 -13.46
CA ALA A 113 3.17 20.69 -13.57
C ALA A 113 2.61 20.55 -14.99
N GLN A 114 2.19 21.66 -15.62
CA GLN A 114 1.72 21.68 -17.00
C GLN A 114 2.78 21.16 -17.98
N ARG A 115 4.03 21.63 -17.85
CA ARG A 115 5.12 21.18 -18.73
C ARG A 115 5.41 19.69 -18.56
N VAL A 116 5.42 19.18 -17.33
CA VAL A 116 5.60 17.74 -17.05
C VAL A 116 4.45 16.93 -17.65
N PHE A 117 3.21 17.39 -17.49
CA PHE A 117 2.03 16.71 -18.01
C PHE A 117 2.09 16.60 -19.55
N SER A 118 2.42 17.69 -20.24
CA SER A 118 2.59 17.69 -21.70
C SER A 118 3.71 16.76 -22.19
N ILE A 119 4.80 16.61 -21.42
CA ILE A 119 5.89 15.72 -21.80
C ILE A 119 5.51 14.24 -21.59
N ILE A 120 4.86 13.93 -20.46
CA ILE A 120 4.55 12.54 -20.08
C ILE A 120 3.40 11.95 -20.89
N PHE A 121 2.35 12.74 -21.12
CA PHE A 121 1.12 12.30 -21.81
C PHE A 121 1.10 12.69 -23.30
N GLY A 122 2.16 13.32 -23.79
CA GLY A 122 2.16 13.99 -25.09
C GLY A 122 1.44 15.33 -25.02
N GLU A 123 1.72 16.22 -25.96
CA GLU A 123 0.99 17.47 -26.04
C GLU A 123 -0.50 17.17 -26.21
N ALA A 124 -1.32 17.49 -25.19
CA ALA A 124 -2.70 17.87 -25.43
C ALA A 124 -2.69 19.23 -26.14
N THR A 125 -2.15 19.30 -27.35
CA THR A 125 -2.32 20.45 -28.21
C THR A 125 -3.36 20.13 -29.26
N SER A 126 -4.34 21.03 -29.33
CA SER A 126 -5.39 21.15 -30.33
C SER A 126 -6.69 20.39 -30.05
N THR A 127 -7.61 21.08 -29.38
CA THR A 127 -8.86 21.44 -30.07
C THR A 127 -9.42 22.75 -29.49
N ALA A 128 -9.33 23.78 -30.35
CA ALA A 128 -10.17 24.97 -30.51
C ALA A 128 -10.61 25.79 -29.28
#